data_AF-A0A6N9EKX9-F1
#
_entry.id   AF-A0A6N9EKX9-F1
#
_cell.length_a   1.000
_cell.length_b   1.000
_cell.length_c   1.000
_cell.angle_alpha   90.00
_cell.angle_beta   90.00
_cell.angle_gamma   90.00
#
_symmetry.space_group_name_H-M   'P 1'
#
loop_
_entity.id
_entity.type
_entity.pdbx_description
1 polymer ?
#
loop_
_entity_poly.entity_id
_entity_poly.type
_entity_poly.pdbx_seq_one_letter_code
_entity_poly.pdbx_strand_id
1 'polypeptide(L)'
;MTSSQPVFKSQDQPPAKADPVPATAPIAAKPAAKPWWWRWSEPVVVATIIVALIAALVMAAAAGFQSVKGDVRDSEARVHEEVRTSEARLTERIQANETSIQASEVKLREEIQASEARLHEEIQTTETRLREEIRASEARLNKRIDDLRVDFKEEIKAVNNRLDAMNDKMDRLLEILLASKS
;
A
#
# COMPACT_ATOMS: atom_id res chain seq x y z
N MET A 1 -30.20 -24.88 3.64
CA MET A 1 -30.54 -26.04 2.80
C MET A 1 -29.99 -27.27 3.52
N THR A 2 -30.86 -27.89 4.34
CA THR A 2 -31.34 -29.29 4.22
C THR A 2 -30.29 -30.33 4.61
N SER A 3 -30.57 -31.42 5.30
CA SER A 3 -31.68 -31.93 6.11
C SER A 3 -31.24 -33.37 6.40
N SER A 4 -31.30 -33.75 7.68
CA SER A 4 -31.64 -35.07 8.22
C SER A 4 -31.08 -36.38 7.63
N GLN A 5 -30.58 -37.19 8.57
CA GLN A 5 -30.51 -38.66 8.55
C GLN A 5 -31.73 -39.35 7.92
N PRO A 6 -31.58 -40.62 7.48
CA PRO A 6 -32.66 -41.58 7.51
C PRO A 6 -32.57 -42.50 8.74
N VAL A 7 -33.76 -42.77 9.28
CA VAL A 7 -34.09 -43.72 10.33
C VAL A 7 -35.28 -44.54 9.81
N PHE A 8 -35.36 -45.81 10.21
CA PHE A 8 -36.55 -46.72 10.15
C PHE A 8 -36.96 -47.22 8.73
N LYS A 9 -37.54 -48.41 8.49
CA LYS A 9 -38.01 -49.59 9.27
C LYS A 9 -38.45 -50.66 8.24
N SER A 10 -38.56 -51.92 8.69
CA SER A 10 -39.54 -52.97 8.29
C SER A 10 -39.77 -53.28 6.80
N GLN A 11 -39.50 -54.52 6.35
CA GLN A 11 -40.37 -55.69 6.50
C GLN A 11 -41.65 -55.57 5.66
N ASP A 12 -41.61 -56.22 4.49
CA ASP A 12 -42.81 -56.58 3.72
C ASP A 12 -42.80 -58.10 3.47
N GLN A 13 -43.95 -58.68 3.77
CA GLN A 13 -44.31 -60.09 3.76
C GLN A 13 -45.15 -60.37 2.47
N PRO A 14 -45.21 -61.61 1.96
CA PRO A 14 -45.58 -61.93 0.57
C PRO A 14 -47.09 -62.16 0.40
N PRO A 15 -47.52 -62.57 -0.82
CA PRO A 15 -48.69 -63.45 -0.86
C PRO A 15 -48.58 -64.64 -1.84
N ALA A 16 -49.01 -65.78 -1.29
CA ALA A 16 -50.01 -66.72 -1.82
C ALA A 16 -49.72 -67.60 -3.05
N LYS A 17 -49.80 -68.92 -2.80
CA LYS A 17 -50.76 -69.90 -3.40
C LYS A 17 -50.43 -71.27 -2.78
N ALA A 18 -51.31 -71.95 -2.03
CA ALA A 18 -52.62 -72.56 -2.36
C ALA A 18 -52.47 -74.10 -2.21
N ASP A 19 -53.26 -74.69 -1.30
CA ASP A 19 -53.39 -76.14 -1.07
C ASP A 19 -54.11 -76.86 -2.24
N PRO A 20 -53.96 -78.20 -2.39
CA PRO A 20 -54.88 -79.14 -1.71
C PRO A 20 -54.27 -80.49 -1.22
N VAL A 21 -54.62 -80.90 0.01
CA VAL A 21 -55.29 -82.16 0.51
C VAL A 21 -55.14 -83.49 -0.31
N PRO A 22 -55.21 -84.76 0.24
CA PRO A 22 -55.17 -85.32 1.62
C PRO A 22 -54.24 -86.55 1.89
N ALA A 23 -54.12 -86.92 3.19
CA ALA A 23 -53.98 -88.26 3.83
C ALA A 23 -52.93 -89.27 3.30
N THR A 24 -52.06 -89.89 4.10
CA THR A 24 -52.36 -90.80 5.23
C THR A 24 -51.04 -91.11 5.99
N ALA A 25 -51.12 -91.33 7.31
CA ALA A 25 -50.04 -91.52 8.29
C ALA A 25 -49.25 -92.86 8.13
N PRO A 26 -48.35 -93.27 9.06
CA PRO A 26 -47.25 -92.56 9.77
C PRO A 26 -45.96 -93.42 9.79
N ILE A 27 -44.75 -92.92 9.49
CA ILE A 27 -43.54 -93.73 9.75
C ILE A 27 -42.33 -92.88 10.18
N ALA A 28 -41.89 -93.14 11.41
CA ALA A 28 -40.54 -93.09 11.97
C ALA A 28 -39.68 -91.83 11.75
N ALA A 29 -39.49 -91.10 12.85
CA ALA A 29 -38.46 -90.07 13.02
C ALA A 29 -37.06 -90.61 12.68
N LYS A 30 -36.44 -90.04 11.65
CA LYS A 30 -34.99 -90.08 11.43
C LYS A 30 -34.35 -88.97 12.27
N PRO A 31 -33.23 -89.23 12.97
CA PRO A 31 -32.54 -88.21 13.74
C PRO A 31 -32.01 -87.12 12.79
N ALA A 32 -32.35 -85.87 13.10
CA ALA A 32 -31.86 -84.70 12.42
C ALA A 32 -30.33 -84.70 12.43
N ALA A 33 -29.72 -84.80 11.24
CA ALA A 33 -28.28 -84.63 11.09
C ALA A 33 -27.91 -83.24 11.62
N LYS A 34 -26.97 -83.20 12.57
CA LYS A 34 -26.47 -81.95 13.14
C LYS A 34 -26.05 -81.02 12.00
N PRO A 35 -26.56 -79.79 11.95
CA PRO A 35 -26.23 -78.89 10.86
C PRO A 35 -24.73 -78.62 10.81
N TRP A 36 -24.16 -78.63 9.62
CA TRP A 36 -22.71 -78.51 9.41
C TRP A 36 -22.07 -77.28 10.07
N TRP A 37 -22.85 -76.21 10.31
CA TRP A 37 -22.41 -75.01 11.02
C TRP A 37 -22.11 -75.22 12.52
N TRP A 38 -22.59 -76.30 13.16
CA TRP A 38 -22.27 -76.63 14.55
C TRP A 38 -20.86 -77.20 14.76
N ARG A 39 -20.21 -77.69 13.71
CA ARG A 39 -18.78 -78.06 13.77
C ARG A 39 -17.86 -76.84 13.77
N TRP A 40 -18.38 -75.69 13.36
CA TRP A 40 -17.66 -74.40 13.35
C TRP A 40 -17.86 -73.61 14.64
N SER A 41 -18.83 -74.02 15.48
CA SER A 41 -19.09 -73.42 16.79
C SER A 41 -18.32 -74.09 17.93
N GLU A 42 -17.33 -74.95 17.64
CA GLU A 42 -16.41 -75.43 18.68
C GLU A 42 -15.64 -74.21 19.24
N PRO A 43 -15.63 -74.00 20.57
CA PRO A 43 -15.08 -72.78 21.17
C PRO A 43 -13.61 -72.55 20.81
N VAL A 44 -12.86 -73.62 20.52
CA VAL A 44 -11.47 -73.57 20.07
C VAL A 44 -11.33 -72.97 18.67
N VAL A 45 -12.21 -73.34 17.72
CA VAL A 45 -12.17 -72.83 16.34
C VAL A 45 -12.59 -71.37 16.27
N VAL A 46 -13.57 -70.98 17.07
CA VAL A 46 -13.98 -69.56 17.18
C VAL A 46 -12.85 -68.71 17.77
N ALA A 47 -12.18 -69.20 18.81
CA ALA A 47 -11.07 -68.49 19.44
C ALA A 47 -9.88 -68.29 18.46
N THR A 48 -9.52 -69.30 17.65
CA THR A 48 -8.43 -69.16 16.69
C THR A 48 -8.76 -68.18 15.56
N ILE A 49 -9.99 -68.17 15.07
CA ILE A 49 -10.45 -67.19 14.07
C ILE A 49 -10.41 -65.77 14.65
N ILE A 50 -10.90 -65.57 15.88
CA ILE A 50 -10.85 -64.26 16.55
C ILE A 50 -9.41 -63.78 16.73
N VAL A 51 -8.50 -64.66 17.18
CA VAL A 51 -7.08 -64.31 17.33
C VAL A 51 -6.45 -63.95 15.99
N ALA A 52 -6.74 -64.70 14.93
CA ALA A 52 -6.24 -64.41 13.59
C ALA A 52 -6.76 -63.06 13.05
N LEU A 53 -8.03 -62.73 13.30
CA LEU A 53 -8.62 -61.44 12.92
C LEU A 53 -8.01 -60.28 13.71
N ILE A 54 -7.80 -60.44 15.02
CA ILE A 54 -7.12 -59.44 15.84
C ILE A 54 -5.69 -59.23 15.35
N ALA A 55 -4.95 -60.32 15.07
CA ALA A 55 -3.60 -60.23 14.54
C ALA A 55 -3.56 -59.52 13.18
N ALA A 56 -4.49 -59.85 12.27
CA ALA A 56 -4.61 -59.18 10.98
C ALA A 56 -4.93 -57.68 11.12
N LEU A 57 -5.82 -57.31 12.03
CA LEU A 57 -6.17 -55.92 12.33
C LEU A 57 -4.96 -55.15 12.88
N VAL A 58 -4.22 -55.75 13.83
CA VAL A 58 -3.02 -55.13 14.42
C VAL A 58 -1.94 -54.94 13.36
N MET A 59 -1.72 -55.92 12.48
CA MET A 59 -0.74 -55.80 11.38
C MET A 59 -1.15 -54.73 10.37
N ALA A 60 -2.43 -54.64 10.01
CA ALA A 60 -2.95 -53.59 9.13
C ALA A 60 -2.80 -52.20 9.76
N ALA A 61 -3.10 -52.05 11.05
CA ALA A 61 -2.93 -50.80 11.79
C ALA A 61 -1.44 -50.40 11.88
N ALA A 62 -0.54 -51.36 12.14
CA ALA A 62 0.90 -51.12 12.16
C ALA A 62 1.43 -50.66 10.79
N ALA A 63 0.98 -51.30 9.71
CA ALA A 63 1.33 -50.89 8.35
C ALA A 63 0.82 -49.47 8.02
N GLY A 64 -0.44 -49.17 8.36
CA GLY A 64 -1.01 -47.83 8.19
C GLY A 64 -0.25 -46.75 8.99
N PHE A 65 0.11 -47.04 10.23
CA PHE A 65 0.88 -46.11 11.07
C PHE A 65 2.30 -45.86 10.53
N GLN A 66 2.96 -46.87 9.99
CA GLN A 66 4.27 -46.71 9.34
C GLN A 66 4.17 -45.86 8.06
N SER A 67 3.11 -46.05 7.27
CA SER A 67 2.84 -45.20 6.10
C SER A 67 2.65 -43.75 6.51
N VAL A 68 1.81 -43.47 7.51
CA VAL A 68 1.58 -42.11 8.02
C VAL A 68 2.87 -41.48 8.54
N LYS A 69 3.72 -42.26 9.23
CA LYS A 69 5.02 -41.76 9.71
C LYS A 69 5.96 -41.41 8.55
N GLY A 70 5.89 -42.14 7.43
CA GLY A 70 6.59 -41.82 6.20
C GLY A 70 6.11 -40.49 5.62
N ASP A 71 4.80 -40.35 5.43
CA ASP A 71 4.18 -39.14 4.86
C ASP A 71 4.43 -37.90 5.74
N VAL A 72 4.42 -38.05 7.06
CA VAL A 72 4.75 -36.97 8.00
C VAL A 72 6.20 -36.51 7.81
N ARG A 73 7.15 -37.43 7.67
CA ARG A 73 8.56 -37.08 7.44
C ARG A 73 8.79 -36.43 6.08
N ASP A 74 8.11 -36.91 5.05
CA ASP A 74 8.19 -36.33 3.70
C ASP A 74 7.58 -34.91 3.68
N SER A 75 6.42 -34.73 4.31
CA SER A 75 5.80 -33.41 4.42
C SER A 75 6.63 -32.44 5.27
N GLU A 76 7.24 -32.89 6.36
CA GLU A 76 8.17 -32.10 7.18
C GLU A 76 9.39 -31.65 6.36
N ALA A 77 10.00 -32.57 5.60
CA ALA A 77 11.12 -32.24 4.72
C ALA A 77 10.71 -31.22 3.65
N ARG A 78 9.54 -31.39 3.03
CA ARG A 78 9.01 -30.46 2.03
C ARG A 78 8.76 -29.07 2.60
N VAL A 79 8.13 -28.99 3.78
CA VAL A 79 7.88 -27.71 4.45
C VAL A 79 9.19 -27.02 4.82
N HIS A 80 10.18 -27.76 5.32
CA HIS A 80 11.49 -27.17 5.62
C HIS A 80 12.17 -26.57 4.38
N GLU A 81 12.07 -27.24 3.23
CA GLU A 81 12.65 -26.74 1.99
C GLU A 81 11.90 -25.52 1.44
N GLU A 82 10.56 -25.54 1.50
CA GLU A 82 9.73 -24.39 1.13
C GLU A 82 10.03 -23.18 2.01
N VAL A 83 10.17 -23.39 3.32
CA VAL A 83 10.54 -22.34 4.28
C VAL A 83 11.91 -21.77 3.95
N ARG A 84 12.95 -22.59 3.77
CA ARG A 84 14.29 -22.11 3.40
C ARG A 84 14.30 -21.33 2.09
N THR A 85 13.58 -21.83 1.09
CA THR A 85 13.46 -21.16 -0.21
C THR A 85 12.77 -19.81 -0.05
N SER A 86 11.72 -19.74 0.76
CA SER A 86 11.01 -18.50 1.05
C SER A 86 11.87 -17.50 1.81
N GLU A 87 12.66 -17.94 2.79
CA GLU A 87 13.58 -17.12 3.58
C GLU A 87 14.68 -16.54 2.69
N ALA A 88 15.27 -17.37 1.81
CA ALA A 88 16.27 -16.92 0.84
C ALA A 88 15.69 -15.84 -0.09
N ARG A 89 14.49 -16.08 -0.64
CA ARG A 89 13.81 -15.13 -1.53
C ARG A 89 13.43 -13.84 -0.81
N LEU A 90 13.00 -13.90 0.45
CA LEU A 90 12.69 -12.72 1.25
C LEU A 90 13.95 -11.91 1.54
N THR A 91 15.06 -12.58 1.86
CA THR A 91 16.35 -11.93 2.10
C THR A 91 16.84 -11.20 0.84
N GLU A 92 16.76 -11.84 -0.32
CA GLU A 92 17.10 -11.22 -1.60
C GLU A 92 16.22 -10.00 -1.91
N ARG A 93 14.90 -10.11 -1.70
CA ARG A 93 13.97 -8.99 -1.88
C ARG A 93 14.26 -7.83 -0.92
N ILE A 94 14.60 -8.12 0.33
CA ILE A 94 14.96 -7.11 1.32
C ILE A 94 16.24 -6.38 0.87
N GLN A 95 17.27 -7.11 0.45
CA GLN A 95 18.51 -6.51 -0.05
C GLN A 95 18.27 -5.66 -1.31
N ALA A 96 17.50 -6.18 -2.27
CA ALA A 96 17.14 -5.44 -3.48
C ALA A 96 16.37 -4.15 -3.13
N ASN A 97 15.40 -4.22 -2.22
CA ASN A 97 14.68 -3.03 -1.75
C ASN A 97 15.60 -2.04 -1.04
N GLU A 98 16.49 -2.51 -0.17
CA GLU A 98 17.46 -1.66 0.53
C GLU A 98 18.34 -0.89 -0.46
N THR A 99 18.89 -1.58 -1.48
CA THR A 99 19.70 -0.92 -2.51
C THR A 99 18.90 0.09 -3.33
N SER A 100 17.63 -0.22 -3.64
CA SER A 100 16.72 0.68 -4.36
C SER A 100 16.39 1.93 -3.53
N ILE A 101 16.13 1.76 -2.23
CA ILE A 101 15.89 2.86 -1.29
C ILE A 101 17.12 3.76 -1.20
N GLN A 102 18.31 3.18 -1.01
CA GLN A 102 19.56 3.96 -0.95
C GLN A 102 19.82 4.73 -2.25
N ALA A 103 19.60 4.11 -3.42
CA ALA A 103 19.72 4.79 -4.70
C ALA A 103 18.72 5.95 -4.83
N SER A 104 17.48 5.74 -4.39
CA SER A 104 16.44 6.78 -4.38
C SER A 104 16.79 7.92 -3.42
N GLU A 105 17.33 7.62 -2.24
CA GLU A 105 17.77 8.64 -1.28
C GLU A 105 18.91 9.50 -1.82
N VAL A 106 19.91 8.89 -2.46
CA VAL A 106 21.02 9.63 -3.11
C VAL A 106 20.47 10.54 -4.19
N LYS A 107 19.60 10.02 -5.06
CA LYS A 107 18.98 10.80 -6.13
C LYS A 107 18.18 11.99 -5.60
N LEU A 108 17.37 11.78 -4.56
CA LEU A 108 16.60 12.85 -3.94
C LEU A 108 17.50 13.91 -3.29
N ARG A 109 18.61 13.52 -2.66
CA ARG A 109 19.59 14.47 -2.12
C ARG A 109 20.22 15.32 -3.22
N GLU A 110 20.59 14.70 -4.34
CA GLU A 110 21.14 15.42 -5.50
C GLU A 110 20.12 16.40 -6.09
N GLU A 111 18.86 15.98 -6.24
CA GLU A 111 17.77 16.85 -6.74
C GLU A 111 17.53 18.04 -5.80
N ILE A 112 17.53 17.81 -4.48
CA ILE A 112 17.39 18.87 -3.48
C ILE A 112 18.56 19.85 -3.58
N GLN A 113 19.81 19.37 -3.60
CA GLN A 113 20.98 20.24 -3.69
C GLN A 113 21.01 21.04 -5.00
N ALA A 114 20.65 20.42 -6.12
CA ALA A 114 20.55 21.11 -7.40
C ALA A 114 19.45 22.20 -7.39
N SER A 115 18.31 21.92 -6.75
CA SER A 115 17.23 22.89 -6.57
C SER A 115 17.65 24.06 -5.67
N GLU A 116 18.29 23.78 -4.54
CA GLU A 116 18.82 24.80 -3.63
C GLU A 116 19.84 25.71 -4.31
N ALA A 117 20.77 25.14 -5.09
CA ALA A 117 21.75 25.92 -5.85
C ALA A 117 21.08 26.84 -6.87
N ARG A 118 20.09 26.34 -7.62
CA ARG A 118 19.32 27.13 -8.59
C ARG A 118 18.56 28.28 -7.94
N LEU A 119 17.87 28.01 -6.83
CA LEU A 119 17.14 29.05 -6.10
C LEU A 119 18.09 30.10 -5.53
N HIS A 120 19.26 29.69 -5.06
CA HIS A 120 20.27 30.62 -4.57
C HIS A 120 20.78 31.56 -5.68
N GLU A 121 21.07 31.00 -6.86
CA GLU A 121 21.49 31.78 -8.04
C GLU A 121 20.39 32.75 -8.51
N GLU A 122 19.14 32.30 -8.54
CA GLU A 122 17.99 33.13 -8.92
C GLU A 122 17.78 34.30 -7.95
N ILE A 123 17.90 34.03 -6.64
CA ILE A 123 17.83 35.06 -5.61
C ILE A 123 18.96 36.08 -5.79
N GLN A 124 20.21 35.63 -5.95
CA GLN A 124 21.34 36.53 -6.15
C GLN A 124 21.18 37.39 -7.40
N THR A 125 20.74 36.80 -8.51
CA THR A 125 20.51 37.50 -9.77
C THR A 125 19.39 38.54 -9.64
N THR A 126 18.34 38.20 -8.90
CA THR A 126 17.22 39.12 -8.65
C THR A 126 17.66 40.26 -7.74
N GLU A 127 18.44 39.97 -6.69
CA GLU A 127 18.99 40.98 -5.77
C GLU A 127 19.92 41.97 -6.49
N THR A 128 20.82 41.48 -7.35
CA THR A 128 21.73 42.35 -8.12
C THR A 128 20.94 43.24 -9.07
N ARG A 129 19.98 42.68 -9.79
CA ARG A 129 19.10 43.44 -10.68
C ARG A 129 18.31 44.52 -9.95
N LEU A 130 17.69 44.19 -8.81
CA LEU A 130 16.96 45.15 -7.98
C LEU A 130 17.87 46.29 -7.50
N ARG A 131 19.09 45.95 -7.06
CA ARG A 131 20.09 46.94 -6.61
C ARG A 131 20.50 47.87 -7.76
N GLU A 132 20.66 47.36 -8.97
CA GLU A 132 20.95 48.17 -10.16
C GLU A 132 19.77 49.07 -10.54
N GLU A 133 18.55 48.54 -10.54
CA GLU A 133 17.33 49.31 -10.82
C GLU A 133 17.14 50.45 -9.80
N ILE A 134 17.37 50.20 -8.51
CA ILE A 134 17.34 51.23 -7.47
C ILE A 134 18.38 52.31 -7.74
N ARG A 135 19.65 51.95 -7.97
CA ARG A 135 20.72 52.92 -8.27
C ARG A 135 20.43 53.74 -9.51
N ALA A 136 19.91 53.12 -10.56
CA ALA A 136 19.52 53.82 -11.78
C ALA A 136 18.37 54.80 -11.53
N SER A 137 17.39 54.42 -10.71
CA SER A 137 16.29 55.30 -10.29
C SER A 137 16.79 56.49 -9.46
N GLU A 138 17.65 56.24 -8.47
CA GLU A 138 18.27 57.27 -7.64
C GLU A 138 19.07 58.28 -8.49
N ALA A 139 19.88 57.79 -9.44
CA ALA A 139 20.64 58.65 -10.35
C ALA A 139 19.71 59.54 -11.22
N ARG A 140 18.61 58.97 -11.73
CA ARG A 140 17.61 59.73 -12.50
C ARG A 140 16.90 60.78 -11.65
N LEU A 141 16.55 60.44 -10.41
CA LEU A 141 15.91 61.38 -9.49
C LEU A 141 16.86 62.52 -9.10
N ASN A 142 18.12 62.22 -8.77
CA ASN A 142 19.11 63.24 -8.47
C ASN A 142 19.32 64.19 -9.65
N LYS A 143 19.43 63.67 -10.87
CA LYS A 143 19.53 64.50 -12.07
C LYS A 143 18.32 65.43 -12.21
N ARG A 144 17.10 64.90 -12.06
CA ARG A 144 15.87 65.71 -12.12
C ARG A 144 15.83 66.79 -11.05
N ILE A 145 16.31 66.50 -9.84
CA ILE A 145 16.40 67.48 -8.74
C ILE A 145 17.41 68.59 -9.09
N ASP A 146 18.56 68.22 -9.65
CA ASP A 146 19.58 69.19 -10.06
C ASP A 146 19.08 70.08 -11.21
N ASP A 147 18.43 69.48 -12.21
CA ASP A 147 17.81 70.21 -13.33
C ASP A 147 16.77 71.22 -12.80
N LEU A 148 15.84 70.78 -11.94
CA LEU A 148 14.85 71.66 -11.30
C LEU A 148 15.48 72.77 -10.46
N ARG A 149 16.60 72.49 -9.78
CA ARG A 149 17.32 73.51 -9.00
C ARG A 149 17.92 74.58 -9.92
N VAL A 150 18.43 74.20 -11.09
CA VAL A 150 18.92 75.14 -12.10
C VAL A 150 17.77 75.98 -12.62
N ASP A 151 16.68 75.34 -13.05
CA ASP A 151 15.48 76.03 -13.58
C ASP A 151 14.95 77.06 -12.57
N PHE A 152 14.74 76.67 -11.31
CA PHE A 152 14.28 77.60 -10.28
C PHE A 152 15.26 78.75 -10.03
N LYS A 153 16.57 78.52 -10.10
CA LYS A 153 17.57 79.58 -9.94
C LYS A 153 17.51 80.58 -11.09
N GLU A 154 17.28 80.11 -12.31
CA GLU A 154 17.09 80.96 -13.48
C GLU A 154 15.79 81.75 -13.41
N GLU A 155 14.69 81.13 -13.00
CA GLU A 155 13.41 81.81 -12.78
C GLU A 155 13.52 82.91 -11.71
N ILE A 156 14.16 82.64 -10.57
CA ILE A 156 14.38 83.64 -9.51
C ILE A 156 15.19 84.82 -10.05
N LYS A 157 16.25 84.57 -10.82
CA LYS A 157 17.05 85.64 -11.45
C LYS A 157 16.21 86.47 -12.42
N ALA A 158 15.39 85.82 -13.25
CA ALA A 158 14.51 86.51 -14.19
C ALA A 158 13.50 87.39 -13.46
N VAL A 159 12.91 86.91 -12.36
CA VAL A 159 12.02 87.68 -11.50
C VAL A 159 12.75 88.85 -10.85
N ASN A 160 13.95 88.65 -10.32
CA ASN A 160 14.73 89.71 -9.69
C ASN A 160 15.06 90.83 -10.69
N ASN A 161 15.54 90.47 -11.87
CA ASN A 161 15.83 91.44 -12.94
C ASN A 161 14.57 92.24 -13.35
N ARG A 162 13.40 91.60 -13.35
CA ARG A 162 12.13 92.29 -13.64
C ARG A 162 11.73 93.24 -12.52
N LEU A 163 11.97 92.88 -11.26
CA LEU A 163 11.74 93.74 -10.11
C LEU A 163 12.65 94.96 -10.14
N ASP A 164 13.95 94.76 -10.39
CA ASP A 164 14.94 95.83 -10.51
C ASP A 164 14.54 96.82 -11.62
N ALA A 165 14.18 96.31 -12.80
CA ALA A 165 13.72 97.15 -13.92
C ALA A 165 12.42 97.90 -13.63
N MET A 166 11.54 97.36 -12.78
CA MET A 166 10.34 98.05 -12.32
C MET A 166 10.67 99.14 -11.30
N ASN A 167 11.60 98.87 -10.39
CA ASN A 167 12.06 99.84 -9.40
C ASN A 167 12.73 101.03 -10.10
N ASP A 168 13.62 100.80 -11.07
CA ASP A 168 14.24 101.85 -11.87
C ASP A 168 13.21 102.73 -12.60
N LYS A 169 12.11 102.14 -13.09
CA LYS A 169 11.02 102.91 -13.72
C LYS A 169 10.27 103.76 -12.70
N MET A 170 10.02 103.23 -11.51
CA MET A 170 9.36 103.96 -10.44
C MET A 170 10.21 105.14 -9.97
N ASP A 171 11.51 104.94 -9.78
CA ASP A 171 12.45 106.00 -9.41
C ASP A 171 12.46 107.13 -10.45
N ARG A 172 12.49 106.80 -11.75
CA ARG A 172 12.37 107.79 -12.83
C ARG A 172 11.05 108.55 -12.80
N LEU A 173 9.93 107.89 -12.53
CA LEU A 173 8.62 108.55 -12.43
C LEU A 173 8.58 109.51 -11.23
N LEU A 174 9.15 109.13 -10.09
CA LEU A 174 9.26 109.99 -8.91
C LEU A 174 10.13 111.21 -9.21
N GLU A 175 11.26 111.03 -9.89
CA GLU A 175 12.15 112.14 -10.29
C GLU A 175 11.42 113.13 -11.22
N ILE A 176 10.69 112.65 -12.22
CA ILE A 176 9.88 113.50 -13.12
C ILE A 176 8.80 114.26 -12.35
N LEU A 177 8.10 113.61 -11.42
CA LEU A 177 7.06 114.27 -10.62
C LEU A 177 7.62 115.33 -9.68
N LEU A 178 8.79 115.08 -9.07
CA LEU A 178 9.49 116.07 -8.25
C LEU A 178 9.95 117.27 -9.09
N ALA A 179 10.52 117.01 -10.27
CA ALA A 179 10.95 118.07 -11.18
C ALA A 179 9.78 118.91 -11.72
N SER A 180 8.61 118.31 -11.93
CA SER A 180 7.38 119.01 -12.38
C SER A 180 6.74 119.90 -11.30
N LYS A 181 7.03 119.63 -10.02
CA LYS A 181 6.46 120.38 -8.88
C LYS A 181 7.36 121.52 -8.39
N SER A 182 8.62 121.56 -8.83
CA SER A 182 9.57 122.67 -8.61
C SER A 182 9.40 123.76 -9.67
#